data_AF-A0A1A2Z5B1-F1
#
_entry.id   AF-A0A1A2Z5B1-F1
#
_cell.length_a   1.000
_cell.length_b   1.000
_cell.length_c   1.000
_cell.angle_alpha   90.00
_cell.angle_beta   90.00
_cell.angle_gamma   90.00
#
_symmetry.space_group_name_H-M   'P 1'
#
loop_
_entity.id
_entity.type
_entity.pdbx_description
1 polymer ?
#
loop_
_entity_poly.entity_id
_entity_poly.type
_entity_poly.pdbx_seq_one_letter_code
_entity_poly.pdbx_strand_id
1 'polypeptide(L)'
;MSASPPFIMAAGMVQGVFVVLAIAMVAMNHPRAPLAAIAVGFVSAVGFTYAHLLPTMLPGYQDSFVSPPHINVTWFSWFSALAEIGTGIVFGIVAVQEMNNARDALLRR
;
A
#
# COMPACT_ATOMS: atom_id res chain seq x y z
N MET A 1 -3.09 22.07 15.50
CA MET A 1 -3.15 21.42 14.17
C MET A 1 -2.81 19.94 14.37
N SER A 2 -3.49 19.00 13.71
CA SER A 2 -3.15 17.57 13.78
C SER A 2 -2.08 17.22 12.74
N ALA A 3 -1.28 16.18 12.99
CA ALA A 3 -0.25 15.71 12.06
C ALA A 3 -0.85 15.16 10.77
N SER A 4 -1.92 14.35 10.88
CA SER A 4 -2.66 13.81 9.76
C SER A 4 -4.15 14.18 9.87
N PRO A 5 -4.85 14.44 8.75
CA PRO A 5 -6.30 14.59 8.76
C PRO A 5 -7.00 13.31 9.23
N PRO A 6 -8.18 13.40 9.89
CA PRO A 6 -8.94 12.22 10.33
C PRO A 6 -9.23 11.21 9.22
N PHE A 7 -9.41 11.70 7.99
CA PHE A 7 -9.60 10.85 6.81
C PHE A 7 -8.39 9.97 6.53
N ILE A 8 -7.17 10.53 6.56
CA ILE A 8 -5.93 9.76 6.32
C ILE A 8 -5.75 8.67 7.37
N MET A 9 -6.02 9.00 8.64
CA MET A 9 -5.99 8.03 9.73
C MET A 9 -6.98 6.87 9.50
N ALA A 10 -8.23 7.20 9.14
CA ALA A 10 -9.24 6.18 8.87
C ALA A 10 -8.88 5.33 7.64
N ALA A 11 -8.43 5.97 6.55
CA ALA A 11 -8.01 5.30 5.33
C ALA A 11 -6.82 4.36 5.58
N GLY A 12 -5.83 4.78 6.36
CA GLY A 12 -4.69 3.96 6.76
C GLY A 12 -5.10 2.74 7.59
N MET A 13 -6.02 2.90 8.55
CA MET A 13 -6.53 1.76 9.33
C MET A 13 -7.28 0.75 8.45
N VAL A 14 -8.13 1.25 7.55
CA VAL A 14 -8.85 0.39 6.59
C VAL A 14 -7.88 -0.34 5.68
N GLN A 15 -6.87 0.35 5.15
CA GLN A 15 -5.82 -0.25 4.33
C GLN A 15 -5.03 -1.30 5.11
N GLY A 16 -4.67 -1.04 6.37
CA GLY A 16 -4.00 -2.01 7.23
C GLY A 16 -4.79 -3.30 7.41
N VAL A 17 -6.12 -3.22 7.56
CA VAL A 17 -6.98 -4.41 7.58
C VAL A 17 -6.89 -5.19 6.27
N PHE A 18 -6.93 -4.52 5.12
CA PHE A 18 -6.78 -5.18 3.83
C PHE A 18 -5.40 -5.85 3.65
N VAL A 19 -4.32 -5.24 4.13
CA VAL A 19 -2.98 -5.85 4.13
C VAL A 19 -2.96 -7.11 4.97
N VAL A 20 -3.47 -7.07 6.20
CA VAL A 20 -3.54 -8.24 7.08
C VAL A 20 -4.35 -9.37 6.43
N LEU A 21 -5.49 -9.05 5.82
CA LEU A 21 -6.31 -10.02 5.09
C LEU A 21 -5.57 -10.62 3.89
N ALA A 22 -4.85 -9.81 3.12
CA ALA A 22 -4.06 -10.28 1.98
C ALA A 22 -2.95 -11.23 2.44
N ILE A 23 -2.21 -10.88 3.49
CA ILE A 23 -1.19 -11.74 4.09
C ILE A 23 -1.80 -13.04 4.61
N ALA A 24 -2.93 -12.97 5.31
CA ALA A 24 -3.63 -14.14 5.82
C ALA A 24 -4.08 -15.06 4.67
N MET A 25 -4.60 -14.51 3.57
CA MET A 25 -4.94 -15.30 2.37
C MET A 25 -3.74 -16.00 1.76
N VAL A 26 -2.58 -15.32 1.69
CA VAL A 26 -1.33 -15.94 1.21
C VAL A 26 -0.90 -17.06 2.15
N ALA A 27 -0.90 -16.82 3.47
CA ALA A 27 -0.53 -17.81 4.47
C ALA A 27 -1.46 -19.05 4.47
N MET A 28 -2.73 -18.86 4.13
CA MET A 28 -3.72 -19.93 4.01
C MET A 28 -3.72 -20.62 2.63
N ASN A 29 -2.80 -20.28 1.72
CA ASN A 29 -2.78 -20.78 0.34
C ASN A 29 -4.11 -20.58 -0.40
N HIS A 30 -4.79 -19.47 -0.15
CA HIS A 30 -6.10 -19.21 -0.73
C HIS A 30 -5.98 -18.95 -2.25
N PRO A 31 -6.87 -19.49 -3.11
CA PRO A 31 -6.75 -19.38 -4.57
C PRO A 31 -6.83 -17.93 -5.10
N ARG A 32 -7.42 -17.01 -4.33
CA ARG A 32 -7.50 -15.58 -4.66
C ARG A 32 -6.40 -14.73 -4.01
N ALA A 33 -5.48 -15.35 -3.27
CA ALA A 33 -4.41 -14.62 -2.58
C ALA A 33 -3.55 -13.77 -3.52
N PRO A 34 -3.16 -14.25 -4.72
CA PRO A 34 -2.38 -13.42 -5.65
C PRO A 34 -3.17 -12.20 -6.13
N LEU A 35 -4.45 -12.37 -6.48
CA LEU A 35 -5.30 -11.24 -6.90
C LEU A 35 -5.40 -10.18 -5.80
N ALA A 36 -5.61 -10.62 -4.55
CA ALA A 36 -5.67 -9.71 -3.41
C ALA A 36 -4.34 -9.00 -3.15
N ALA A 37 -3.21 -9.70 -3.25
CA ALA A 37 -1.89 -9.13 -3.08
C ALA A 37 -1.56 -8.08 -4.16
N ILE A 38 -1.96 -8.31 -5.42
CA ILE A 38 -1.85 -7.32 -6.50
C ILE A 38 -2.66 -6.07 -6.16
N ALA A 39 -3.96 -6.26 -5.86
CA ALA A 39 -4.86 -5.16 -5.60
C ALA A 39 -4.39 -4.34 -4.39
N VAL A 40 -4.16 -5.00 -3.26
CA VAL A 40 -3.75 -4.33 -2.01
C VAL A 40 -2.36 -3.72 -2.14
N GLY A 41 -1.40 -4.43 -2.72
CA GLY A 41 -0.02 -3.95 -2.87
C GLY A 41 0.06 -2.67 -3.70
N PHE A 42 -0.48 -2.69 -4.93
CA PHE A 42 -0.43 -1.52 -5.80
C PHE A 42 -1.34 -0.38 -5.33
N VAL A 43 -2.54 -0.66 -4.84
CA VAL A 43 -3.43 0.40 -4.30
C VAL A 43 -2.82 1.06 -3.08
N SER A 44 -2.19 0.29 -2.18
CA SER A 44 -1.48 0.86 -1.02
C SER A 44 -0.30 1.73 -1.48
N ALA A 45 0.52 1.25 -2.41
CA ALA A 45 1.68 2.01 -2.91
C ALA A 45 1.25 3.34 -3.57
N VAL A 46 0.22 3.33 -4.40
CA VAL A 46 -0.33 4.54 -5.02
C VAL A 46 -0.92 5.46 -3.97
N GLY A 47 -1.73 4.93 -3.05
CA GLY A 47 -2.39 5.70 -2.00
C GLY A 47 -1.38 6.39 -1.06
N PHE A 48 -0.36 5.67 -0.61
CA PHE A 48 0.69 6.23 0.25
C PHE A 48 1.52 7.28 -0.49
N THR A 49 1.84 7.04 -1.77
CA THR A 49 2.55 8.03 -2.58
C THR A 49 1.73 9.32 -2.70
N TYR A 50 0.43 9.21 -3.00
CA TYR A 50 -0.45 10.36 -3.10
C TYR A 50 -0.60 11.12 -1.77
N ALA A 51 -0.85 10.39 -0.67
CA ALA A 51 -1.11 10.97 0.63
C ALA A 51 0.11 11.71 1.21
N HIS A 52 1.32 11.15 1.05
CA HIS A 52 2.50 11.62 1.78
C HIS A 52 3.55 12.27 0.87
N LEU A 53 3.72 11.81 -0.38
CA LEU A 53 4.87 12.21 -1.21
C LEU A 53 4.55 13.28 -2.26
N LEU A 54 3.27 13.50 -2.56
CA LEU A 54 2.88 14.57 -3.47
C LEU A 54 2.73 15.91 -2.74
N PRO A 55 2.90 17.04 -3.44
CA PRO A 55 2.53 18.33 -2.91
C PRO A 55 1.03 18.35 -2.56
N THR A 56 0.67 19.17 -1.57
CA THR A 56 -0.71 19.30 -1.12
C THR A 56 -1.56 19.92 -2.23
N MET A 57 -2.45 19.11 -2.79
CA MET A 57 -3.49 19.50 -3.74
C MET A 57 -4.86 19.50 -3.06
N LEU A 58 -5.12 18.52 -2.18
CA LEU A 58 -6.36 18.37 -1.42
C LEU A 58 -6.05 18.19 0.08
N PRO A 59 -6.02 19.28 0.87
CA PRO A 59 -5.56 19.27 2.26
C PRO A 59 -6.27 18.29 3.21
N GLY A 60 -7.48 17.84 2.89
CA GLY A 60 -8.23 16.87 3.69
C GLY A 60 -7.86 15.40 3.41
N TYR A 61 -7.14 15.14 2.32
CA TYR A 61 -6.85 13.80 1.80
C TYR A 61 -5.34 13.52 1.71
N GLN A 62 -4.52 14.39 2.29
CA GLN A 62 -3.07 14.31 2.27
C GLN A 62 -2.50 14.79 3.60
N ASP A 63 -1.42 14.18 4.02
CA ASP A 63 -0.52 14.63 5.08
C ASP A 63 0.89 14.74 4.51
N SER A 64 1.00 15.59 3.48
CA SER A 64 2.19 15.75 2.64
C SER A 64 3.46 16.03 3.46
N PHE A 65 4.49 15.24 3.19
CA PHE A 65 5.81 15.41 3.78
C PHE A 65 6.63 16.48 3.07
N VAL A 66 6.20 16.91 1.88
CA VAL A 66 6.92 17.85 1.03
C VAL A 66 6.32 19.26 1.03
N SER A 67 5.03 19.40 1.34
CA SER A 67 4.37 20.71 1.45
C SER A 67 4.33 21.24 2.89
N PRO A 68 4.62 22.53 3.12
CA PRO A 68 4.41 23.15 4.41
C PRO A 68 2.93 23.20 4.82
N PRO A 69 2.62 23.21 6.14
CA PRO A 69 3.55 22.99 7.24
C PRO A 69 3.86 21.49 7.47
N HIS A 70 5.13 21.14 7.66
CA HIS A 70 5.57 19.76 7.95
C HIS A 70 5.33 19.38 9.42
N ILE A 71 4.07 19.14 9.78
CA ILE A 71 3.68 18.86 11.17
C ILE A 71 4.09 17.43 11.53
N ASN A 72 5.03 17.28 12.46
CA ASN A 72 5.49 15.99 13.01
C ASN A 72 6.05 14.99 11.97
N VAL A 73 6.52 15.47 10.83
CA VAL A 73 7.23 14.64 9.85
C VAL A 73 8.65 14.39 10.35
N THR A 74 9.00 13.13 10.59
CA THR A 74 10.30 12.71 11.11
C THR A 74 11.00 11.77 10.15
N TRP A 75 12.27 11.44 10.41
CA TRP A 75 12.98 10.40 9.66
C TRP A 75 12.23 9.04 9.70
N PHE A 76 11.54 8.75 10.81
CA PHE A 76 10.78 7.51 10.97
C PHE A 76 9.53 7.52 10.09
N SER A 77 8.87 8.67 9.95
CA SER A 77 7.74 8.86 9.03
C SER A 77 8.14 8.59 7.58
N TRP A 78 9.32 9.07 7.17
CA TRP A 78 9.89 8.80 5.85
C TRP A 78 10.19 7.31 5.67
N PHE A 79 10.83 6.69 6.66
CA PHE A 79 11.12 5.27 6.63
C PHE A 79 9.84 4.42 6.48
N SER A 80 8.81 4.70 7.29
CA SER A 80 7.55 3.96 7.23
C SER A 80 6.84 4.14 5.89
N ALA A 81 6.77 5.36 5.36
CA ALA A 81 6.12 5.61 4.07
C ALA A 81 6.85 4.91 2.92
N LEU A 82 8.18 4.97 2.87
CA LEU A 82 8.96 4.30 1.84
C LEU A 82 8.91 2.77 1.97
N ALA A 83 8.92 2.25 3.20
CA ALA A 83 8.75 0.82 3.46
C ALA A 83 7.37 0.33 3.00
N GLU A 84 6.30 1.07 3.30
CA GLU A 84 4.94 0.72 2.88
C GLU A 84 4.81 0.72 1.35
N ILE A 85 5.31 1.77 0.69
CA ILE A 85 5.29 1.86 -0.78
C ILE A 85 6.13 0.73 -1.40
N GLY A 86 7.35 0.54 -0.91
CA GLY A 86 8.28 -0.47 -1.42
C GLY A 86 7.75 -1.89 -1.25
N THR A 87 7.27 -2.23 -0.06
CA THR A 87 6.67 -3.55 0.21
C THR A 87 5.39 -3.76 -0.58
N GLY A 88 4.52 -2.75 -0.72
CA GLY A 88 3.33 -2.81 -1.57
C GLY A 88 3.66 -3.13 -3.03
N ILE A 89 4.69 -2.48 -3.59
CA ILE A 89 5.17 -2.75 -4.96
C ILE A 89 5.72 -4.18 -5.06
N VAL A 90 6.60 -4.59 -4.15
CA VAL A 90 7.20 -5.94 -4.17
C VAL A 90 6.11 -7.00 -4.05
N PHE A 91 5.17 -6.82 -3.12
CA PHE A 91 4.09 -7.77 -2.90
C PHE A 91 3.18 -7.90 -4.12
N GLY A 92 2.85 -6.78 -4.76
CA GLY A 92 2.10 -6.77 -6.02
C GLY A 92 2.84 -7.45 -7.17
N ILE A 93 4.13 -7.16 -7.36
CA ILE A 93 4.95 -7.77 -8.43
C ILE A 93 5.08 -9.28 -8.26
N VAL A 94 5.41 -9.74 -7.05
CA VAL A 94 5.55 -11.17 -6.76
C VAL A 94 4.23 -11.90 -7.02
N ALA A 95 3.10 -11.29 -6.66
CA ALA A 95 1.79 -11.86 -6.92
C ALA A 95 1.44 -11.92 -8.43
N VAL A 96 1.82 -10.91 -9.22
CA VAL A 96 1.71 -10.97 -10.69
C VAL A 96 2.55 -12.12 -11.26
N GLN A 97 3.79 -12.25 -10.80
CA GLN A 97 4.69 -13.32 -11.25
C GLN A 97 4.11 -14.69 -10.95
N GLU A 98 3.57 -14.89 -9.75
CA GLU A 98 2.95 -16.16 -9.35
C GLU A 98 1.74 -16.51 -10.22
N MET A 99 0.87 -15.53 -10.51
CA MET A 99 -0.26 -15.75 -11.42
C MET A 99 0.17 -16.15 -12.83
N ASN A 100 1.23 -15.52 -13.34
CA ASN A 100 1.77 -15.85 -14.66
C ASN A 100 2.36 -17.27 -14.68
N ASN A 101 3.12 -17.64 -13.64
CA ASN A 101 3.69 -19.00 -13.51
C ASN A 101 2.58 -20.06 -13.47
N ALA A 102 1.52 -19.83 -12.68
CA ALA A 102 0.38 -20.73 -12.58
C ALA A 102 -0.35 -20.87 -13.94
N ARG A 103 -0.51 -19.77 -14.67
CA ARG A 103 -1.12 -19.79 -16.01
C ARG A 103 -0.27 -20.58 -17.00
N ASP A 104 1.03 -20.35 -17.04
CA ASP A 104 1.93 -21.02 -17.98
C ASP A 104 2.01 -22.53 -17.71
N ALA A 105 1.93 -22.95 -16.44
CA ALA A 105 1.85 -24.35 -16.07
C ALA A 105 0.56 -25.04 -16.56
N LEU A 106 -0.56 -24.31 -16.64
CA LEU A 106 -1.80 -24.82 -17.20
C LEU A 106 -1.74 -24.94 -18.73
N LEU A 107 -1.08 -24.01 -19.42
CA LEU A 107 -0.95 -24.04 -20.88
C LEU A 107 0.02 -25.12 -21.39
N ARG A 108 0.92 -25.61 -20.54
CA ARG A 108 1.90 -26.67 -20.87
C ARG A 108 1.39 -28.09 -20.63
N ARG A 109 0.19 -28.26 -20.05
CA ARG A 109 -0.46 -29.56 -19.84
C ARG A 109 -1.39 -29.90 -20.99
#